data_AF-A0A950ZQK3-F1
#
_entry.id   AF-A0A950ZQK3-F1
#
_cell.length_a   1.000
_cell.length_b   1.000
_cell.length_c   1.000
_cell.angle_alpha   90.00
_cell.angle_beta   90.00
_cell.angle_gamma   90.00
#
_symmetry.space_group_name_H-M   'P 1'
#
loop_
_entity.id
_entity.type
_entity.pdbx_description
1 polymer ?
#
loop_
_entity_poly.entity_id
_entity_poly.type
_entity_poly.pdbx_seq_one_letter_code
_entity_poly.pdbx_strand_id
1 'polypeptide(L)'
;LGIASSALDSFVGMAAGKTPRGLPNPLSQSATVQASVARAHARLGAARAYLWTTLAEVWSHLVAKGALEVGDRAAVRLAATHATHEAKQVVDAAYELAGSTAIFSNKPFERRFRDQHAVTQQLQARAAHYETVGRYLLGLEPDTQFL
;
A
#
# COMPACT_ATOMS: atom_id res chain seq x y z
N LEU A 1 -3.71 3.38 -0.82
CA LEU A 1 -3.99 2.71 -2.12
C LEU A 1 -4.04 3.68 -3.31
N GLY A 2 -4.86 4.73 -3.29
CA GLY A 2 -4.95 5.68 -4.41
C GLY A 2 -3.63 6.39 -4.75
N ILE A 3 -2.94 6.92 -3.73
CA ILE A 3 -1.62 7.56 -3.89
C ILE A 3 -0.62 6.59 -4.55
N ALA A 4 -0.57 5.35 -4.07
CA ALA A 4 0.29 4.30 -4.61
C ALA A 4 -0.02 3.96 -6.08
N SER A 5 -1.30 3.81 -6.44
CA SER A 5 -1.70 3.60 -7.84
C SER A 5 -1.21 4.74 -8.71
N SER A 6 -1.51 5.98 -8.33
CA SER A 6 -1.11 7.16 -9.11
C SER A 6 0.41 7.31 -9.22
N ALA A 7 1.17 6.96 -8.18
CA ALA A 7 2.63 6.99 -8.22
C ALA A 7 3.19 5.94 -9.19
N LEU A 8 2.67 4.70 -9.14
CA LEU A 8 3.06 3.62 -10.04
C LEU A 8 2.70 3.94 -11.49
N ASP A 9 1.48 4.41 -11.75
CA ASP A 9 1.02 4.79 -13.10
C ASP A 9 1.88 5.93 -13.67
N SER A 10 2.25 6.91 -12.83
CA SER A 10 3.15 7.99 -13.24
C SER A 10 4.54 7.48 -13.60
N PHE A 11 5.06 6.49 -12.86
CA PHE A 11 6.33 5.86 -13.19
C PHE A 11 6.24 5.10 -14.53
N VAL A 12 5.21 4.26 -14.70
CA VAL A 12 5.00 3.47 -15.93
C VAL A 12 4.88 4.38 -17.15
N GLY A 13 4.10 5.47 -17.07
CA GLY A 13 3.95 6.44 -18.16
C GLY A 13 5.26 7.15 -18.52
N MET A 14 6.17 7.36 -17.56
CA MET A 14 7.47 7.97 -17.80
C MET A 14 8.51 6.97 -18.34
N ALA A 15 8.43 5.70 -17.95
CA ALA A 15 9.48 4.72 -18.15
C ALA A 15 9.83 4.46 -19.63
N ALA A 16 8.86 4.60 -20.55
CA ALA A 16 9.08 4.42 -21.98
C ALA A 16 9.92 5.53 -22.62
N GLY A 17 9.82 6.77 -22.12
CA GLY A 17 10.52 7.92 -22.68
C GLY A 17 11.80 8.30 -21.93
N LYS A 18 12.00 7.78 -20.73
CA LYS A 18 13.16 8.12 -19.89
C LYS A 18 14.32 7.16 -20.12
N THR A 19 15.38 7.64 -20.76
CA THR A 19 16.69 6.97 -20.82
C THR A 19 17.61 7.53 -19.75
N PRO A 20 18.07 6.73 -18.77
CA PRO A 20 19.03 7.18 -17.78
C PRO A 20 20.34 7.61 -18.43
N ARG A 21 20.98 8.64 -17.86
CA ARG A 21 22.27 9.13 -18.36
C ARG A 21 23.30 8.00 -18.32
N GLY A 22 23.97 7.77 -19.45
CA GLY A 22 25.01 6.75 -19.58
C GLY A 22 24.48 5.34 -19.88
N LEU A 23 23.17 5.16 -20.03
CA LEU A 23 22.58 3.89 -20.50
C LEU A 23 22.04 4.03 -21.93
N PRO A 24 22.10 2.96 -22.74
CA PRO A 24 21.67 3.01 -24.14
C PRO A 24 20.16 2.96 -24.32
N ASN A 25 19.44 2.41 -23.34
CA ASN A 25 18.02 2.06 -23.48
C ASN A 25 17.13 2.78 -22.45
N PRO A 26 15.86 3.04 -22.79
CA PRO A 26 14.87 3.54 -21.84
C PRO A 26 14.69 2.62 -20.63
N LEU A 27 14.19 3.19 -19.52
CA LEU A 27 13.89 2.43 -18.30
C LEU A 27 12.95 1.24 -18.57
N SER A 28 12.01 1.37 -19.50
CA SER A 28 11.09 0.28 -19.86
C SER A 28 11.78 -0.97 -20.42
N GLN A 29 13.01 -0.85 -20.93
CA GLN A 29 13.80 -1.98 -21.45
C GLN A 29 14.75 -2.59 -20.41
N SER A 30 14.76 -2.10 -19.17
CA SER A 30 15.55 -2.69 -18.09
C SER A 30 14.79 -3.84 -17.43
N ALA A 31 15.38 -5.04 -17.44
CA ALA A 31 14.80 -6.23 -16.79
C ALA A 31 14.53 -6.00 -15.29
N THR A 32 15.43 -5.31 -14.60
CA THR A 32 15.24 -4.96 -13.17
C THR A 32 14.05 -4.02 -12.98
N VAL A 33 13.87 -3.03 -13.85
CA VAL A 33 12.72 -2.12 -13.81
C VAL A 33 11.43 -2.89 -14.06
N GLN A 34 11.39 -3.74 -15.08
CA GLN A 34 10.22 -4.57 -15.42
C GLN A 34 9.81 -5.46 -14.23
N ALA A 35 10.76 -6.13 -13.60
CA ALA A 35 10.51 -6.96 -12.42
C ALA A 35 9.99 -6.13 -11.24
N SER A 36 10.57 -4.95 -10.98
CA SER A 36 10.13 -4.08 -9.89
C SER A 36 8.73 -3.52 -10.13
N VAL A 37 8.38 -3.13 -11.36
CA VAL A 37 7.02 -2.71 -11.73
C VAL A 37 6.03 -3.84 -11.50
N ALA A 38 6.35 -5.06 -11.96
CA ALA A 38 5.47 -6.22 -11.79
C ALA A 38 5.23 -6.53 -10.30
N ARG A 39 6.28 -6.51 -9.47
CA ARG A 39 6.15 -6.69 -8.01
C ARG A 39 5.30 -5.59 -7.35
N ALA A 40 5.51 -4.33 -7.73
CA ALA A 40 4.73 -3.22 -7.19
C ALA A 40 3.25 -3.33 -7.58
N HIS A 41 2.96 -3.72 -8.82
CA HIS A 41 1.61 -3.95 -9.30
C HIS A 41 0.93 -5.10 -8.53
N ALA A 42 1.63 -6.23 -8.34
CA ALA A 42 1.12 -7.37 -7.58
C ALA A 42 0.85 -7.02 -6.12
N ARG A 43 1.76 -6.30 -5.44
CA ARG A 43 1.56 -5.80 -4.07
C ARG A 43 0.31 -4.94 -3.95
N LEU A 44 0.15 -3.97 -4.85
CA LEU A 44 -0.99 -3.08 -4.84
C LEU A 44 -2.31 -3.83 -5.08
N GLY A 45 -2.31 -4.78 -6.02
CA GLY A 45 -3.44 -5.64 -6.32
C GLY A 45 -3.84 -6.52 -5.14
N ALA A 46 -2.87 -7.21 -4.53
CA ALA A 46 -3.10 -8.07 -3.36
C ALA A 46 -3.63 -7.28 -2.16
N ALA A 47 -3.03 -6.13 -1.85
CA ALA A 47 -3.46 -5.24 -0.78
C ALA A 47 -4.90 -4.73 -1.00
N ARG A 48 -5.24 -4.36 -2.24
CA ARG A 48 -6.59 -3.93 -2.61
C ARG A 48 -7.59 -5.07 -2.48
N ALA A 49 -7.27 -6.23 -3.02
CA ALA A 49 -8.15 -7.40 -2.97
C ALA A 49 -8.42 -7.82 -1.52
N TYR A 50 -7.37 -7.94 -0.70
CA TYR A 50 -7.51 -8.30 0.71
C TYR A 50 -8.42 -7.33 1.47
N LEU A 51 -8.19 -6.02 1.32
CA LEU A 51 -9.03 -5.01 1.97
C LEU A 51 -10.51 -5.11 1.57
N TRP A 52 -10.80 -5.22 0.27
CA TRP A 52 -12.19 -5.25 -0.20
C TRP A 52 -12.90 -6.56 0.13
N THR A 53 -12.22 -7.70 0.02
CA THR A 53 -12.79 -8.99 0.42
C THR A 53 -13.13 -8.99 1.91
N THR A 54 -12.20 -8.55 2.77
CA THR A 54 -12.46 -8.47 4.22
C THR A 54 -13.61 -7.52 4.56
N LEU A 55 -13.69 -6.35 3.91
CA LEU A 55 -14.81 -5.43 4.14
C LEU A 55 -16.15 -6.03 3.69
N ALA A 56 -16.19 -6.77 2.59
CA ALA A 56 -17.40 -7.42 2.11
C ALA A 56 -17.89 -8.54 3.05
N GLU A 57 -16.95 -9.35 3.58
CA GLU A 57 -17.24 -10.39 4.56
C GLU A 57 -17.79 -9.80 5.87
N VAL A 58 -17.09 -8.82 6.42
CA VAL A 58 -17.50 -8.14 7.67
C VAL A 58 -18.84 -7.42 7.49
N TRP A 59 -19.08 -6.80 6.33
CA TRP A 59 -20.36 -6.20 6.02
C TRP A 59 -21.49 -7.24 6.00
N SER A 60 -21.24 -8.40 5.39
CA SER A 60 -22.21 -9.50 5.34
C SER A 60 -22.52 -10.04 6.74
N HIS A 61 -21.51 -10.18 7.60
CA HIS A 61 -21.69 -10.55 9.01
C HIS A 61 -22.54 -9.53 9.77
N LEU A 62 -22.25 -8.24 9.62
CA LEU A 62 -23.00 -7.17 10.26
C LEU A 62 -24.48 -7.19 9.85
N VAL A 63 -24.76 -7.34 8.56
CA VAL A 63 -26.14 -7.41 8.04
C VAL A 63 -26.88 -8.63 8.60
N ALA A 64 -26.21 -9.77 8.73
CA ALA A 64 -26.82 -11.01 9.22
C ALA A 64 -27.05 -11.02 10.74
N LYS A 65 -26.10 -10.50 11.53
CA LYS A 65 -26.09 -10.59 13.00
C LYS A 65 -26.57 -9.32 13.70
N GLY A 66 -26.60 -8.19 13.00
CA GLY A 66 -26.98 -6.88 13.55
C GLY A 66 -25.90 -6.21 14.41
N ALA A 67 -24.72 -6.82 14.56
CA ALA A 67 -23.60 -6.28 15.33
C ALA A 67 -22.25 -6.74 14.76
N LEU A 68 -21.19 -5.97 15.04
CA LEU A 68 -19.80 -6.36 14.78
C LEU A 68 -19.23 -7.11 15.98
N GLU A 69 -18.63 -8.28 15.74
CA GLU A 69 -17.88 -9.00 16.76
C GLU A 69 -16.42 -8.52 16.82
N VAL A 70 -15.69 -8.89 17.88
CA VAL A 70 -14.26 -8.53 18.02
C VAL A 70 -13.45 -9.04 16.83
N GLY A 71 -13.79 -10.22 16.28
CA GLY A 71 -13.14 -10.78 15.10
C GLY A 71 -13.32 -9.94 13.84
N ASP A 72 -14.52 -9.41 13.61
CA ASP A 72 -14.79 -8.53 12.48
C ASP A 72 -13.94 -7.26 12.54
N ARG A 73 -13.87 -6.66 13.73
CA ARG A 73 -13.05 -5.46 13.99
C ARG A 73 -11.57 -5.75 13.80
N ALA A 74 -11.08 -6.89 14.32
CA ALA A 74 -9.70 -7.33 14.14
C ALA A 74 -9.34 -7.55 12.66
N ALA A 75 -10.26 -8.13 11.88
CA ALA A 75 -10.07 -8.35 10.45
C ALA A 75 -9.97 -7.03 9.68
N VAL A 76 -10.90 -6.09 9.89
CA VAL A 76 -10.84 -4.75 9.27
C VAL A 76 -9.55 -4.02 9.65
N ARG A 77 -9.17 -4.08 10.93
CA ARG A 77 -7.95 -3.45 11.45
C ARG A 77 -6.70 -3.97 10.75
N LEU A 78 -6.58 -5.30 10.62
CA LEU A 78 -5.45 -5.94 9.95
C LEU A 78 -5.40 -5.57 8.47
N ALA A 79 -6.53 -5.69 7.77
CA ALA A 79 -6.62 -5.40 6.35
C ALA A 79 -6.27 -3.94 6.01
N ALA A 80 -6.80 -2.98 6.79
CA ALA A 80 -6.51 -1.56 6.60
C ALA A 80 -5.04 -1.21 6.91
N THR A 81 -4.48 -1.79 7.98
CA THR A 81 -3.06 -1.62 8.32
C THR A 81 -2.18 -2.17 7.22
N HIS A 82 -2.40 -3.43 6.82
CA HIS A 82 -1.65 -4.08 5.74
C HIS A 82 -1.71 -3.29 4.42
N ALA A 83 -2.91 -2.88 4.00
CA ALA A 83 -3.07 -2.10 2.77
C ALA A 83 -2.33 -0.76 2.80
N THR A 84 -2.22 -0.13 3.97
CA THR A 84 -1.47 1.13 4.13
C THR A 84 0.03 0.90 4.00
N HIS A 85 0.57 -0.14 4.62
CA HIS A 85 1.99 -0.49 4.55
C HIS A 85 2.40 -0.96 3.16
N GLU A 86 1.60 -1.78 2.49
CA GLU A 86 1.86 -2.18 1.10
C GLU A 86 1.79 -1.00 0.13
N ALA A 87 0.82 -0.09 0.32
CA ALA A 87 0.77 1.14 -0.47
C ALA A 87 2.03 2.01 -0.27
N LYS A 88 2.61 2.04 0.92
CA LYS A 88 3.88 2.73 1.18
C LYS A 88 5.01 2.11 0.37
N GLN A 89 5.15 0.78 0.39
CA GLN A 89 6.18 0.06 -0.37
C GLN A 89 6.09 0.33 -1.88
N VAL A 90 4.87 0.42 -2.43
CA VAL A 90 4.65 0.74 -3.85
C VAL A 90 5.05 2.18 -4.18
N VAL A 91 4.75 3.14 -3.31
CA VAL A 91 5.17 4.54 -3.49
C VAL A 91 6.69 4.68 -3.41
N ASP A 92 7.33 4.01 -2.45
CA ASP A 92 8.78 4.01 -2.30
C ASP A 92 9.46 3.45 -3.55
N ALA A 93 8.98 2.31 -4.05
CA ALA A 93 9.49 1.72 -5.29
C ALA A 93 9.34 2.67 -6.49
N ALA A 94 8.19 3.33 -6.65
CA ALA A 94 7.99 4.29 -7.73
C ALA A 94 8.91 5.51 -7.62
N TYR A 95 9.13 6.00 -6.40
CA TYR A 95 10.04 7.11 -6.11
C TYR A 95 11.50 6.74 -6.42
N GLU A 96 11.96 5.57 -5.97
CA GLU A 96 13.31 5.07 -6.22
C GLU A 96 13.58 4.83 -7.71
N LEU A 97 12.66 4.13 -8.39
CA LEU A 97 12.79 3.85 -9.83
C LEU A 97 12.78 5.13 -10.67
N ALA A 98 12.05 6.16 -10.23
CA ALA A 98 12.03 7.45 -10.90
C ALA A 98 13.36 8.22 -10.76
N GLY A 99 14.26 7.85 -9.84
CA GLY A 99 15.58 8.45 -9.67
C GLY A 99 15.54 9.97 -9.49
N SER A 100 16.50 10.70 -10.05
CA SER A 100 16.56 12.17 -9.89
C SER A 100 15.33 12.93 -10.41
N THR A 101 14.51 12.34 -11.29
CA THR A 101 13.25 12.96 -11.70
C THR A 101 12.27 13.06 -10.54
N ALA A 102 12.40 12.20 -9.54
CA ALA A 102 11.47 12.12 -8.43
C ALA A 102 11.53 13.36 -7.51
N ILE A 103 12.68 14.04 -7.43
CA ILE A 103 12.93 15.12 -6.45
C ILE A 103 12.36 16.47 -6.87
N PHE A 104 12.01 16.66 -8.14
CA PHE A 104 11.52 17.94 -8.64
C PHE A 104 10.03 18.11 -8.31
N SER A 105 9.66 19.25 -7.75
CA SER A 105 8.28 19.57 -7.34
C SER A 105 7.28 19.64 -8.51
N ASN A 106 7.77 19.87 -9.73
CA ASN A 106 6.96 19.81 -10.96
C ASN A 106 6.79 18.38 -11.51
N LYS A 107 7.33 17.37 -10.82
CA LYS A 107 7.17 15.95 -11.14
C LYS A 107 6.28 15.28 -10.09
N PRO A 108 5.63 14.16 -10.45
CA PRO A 108 4.49 13.70 -9.67
C PRO A 108 4.88 12.69 -8.57
N PHE A 109 6.13 12.71 -8.11
CA PHE A 109 6.69 11.69 -7.20
C PHE A 109 6.91 12.19 -5.77
N GLU A 110 7.70 13.27 -5.57
CA GLU A 110 8.04 13.75 -4.22
C GLU A 110 6.82 14.03 -3.34
N ARG A 111 5.78 14.68 -3.90
CA ARG A 111 4.57 14.97 -3.15
C ARG A 111 3.87 13.70 -2.71
N ARG A 112 3.73 12.72 -3.61
CA ARG A 112 3.08 11.44 -3.30
C ARG A 112 3.88 10.61 -2.30
N PHE A 113 5.20 10.67 -2.37
CA PHE A 113 6.07 10.09 -1.36
C PHE A 113 5.78 10.70 0.01
N ARG A 114 5.84 12.02 0.15
CA ARG A 114 5.53 12.71 1.41
C ARG A 114 4.11 12.41 1.90
N ASP A 115 3.12 12.49 1.02
CA ASP A 115 1.71 12.24 1.37
C ASP A 115 1.52 10.81 1.90
N GLN A 116 2.10 9.80 1.24
CA GLN A 116 1.99 8.41 1.67
C GLN A 116 2.68 8.16 3.02
N HIS A 117 3.84 8.77 3.25
CA HIS A 117 4.53 8.67 4.53
C HIS A 117 3.80 9.44 5.65
N ALA A 118 3.09 10.51 5.32
CA ALA A 118 2.21 11.21 6.26
C ALA A 118 1.00 10.33 6.64
N VAL A 119 0.41 9.61 5.68
CA VAL A 119 -0.65 8.63 5.95
C VAL A 119 -0.17 7.56 6.94
N THR A 120 1.08 7.08 6.84
CA THR A 120 1.58 6.05 7.75
C THR A 120 1.81 6.54 9.18
N GLN A 121 1.80 7.86 9.44
CA GLN A 121 1.90 8.40 10.80
C GLN A 121 0.56 8.45 11.53
N GLN A 122 -0.56 8.25 10.83
CA GLN A 122 -1.89 8.27 11.45
C GLN A 122 -2.06 7.08 12.39
N LEU A 123 -2.83 7.29 13.47
CA LEU A 123 -3.17 6.25 14.46
C LEU A 123 -3.65 4.94 13.79
N GLN A 124 -4.41 5.07 12.71
CA GLN A 124 -5.00 3.96 11.99
C GLN A 124 -3.97 3.06 11.29
N ALA A 125 -2.76 3.55 11.03
CA ALA A 125 -1.71 2.86 10.26
C ALA A 125 -0.59 2.27 11.12
N ARG A 126 -0.66 2.39 12.45
CA ARG A 126 0.40 1.95 13.36
C ARG A 126 0.68 0.45 13.22
N ALA A 127 1.96 0.09 13.15
CA ALA A 127 2.37 -1.31 13.12
C ALA A 127 1.98 -2.09 14.39
N ALA A 128 1.76 -1.39 15.52
CA ALA A 128 1.24 -1.99 16.75
C ALA A 128 -0.09 -2.75 16.55
N HIS A 129 -0.88 -2.41 15.52
CA HIS A 129 -2.09 -3.13 15.19
C HIS A 129 -1.84 -4.59 14.80
N TYR A 130 -0.66 -4.92 14.26
CA TYR A 130 -0.30 -6.32 14.00
C TYR A 130 -0.12 -7.12 15.29
N GLU A 131 0.38 -6.49 16.35
CA GLU A 131 0.47 -7.13 17.67
C GLU A 131 -0.93 -7.35 18.25
N THR A 132 -1.77 -6.30 18.26
CA THR A 132 -3.15 -6.38 18.76
C THR A 132 -3.94 -7.47 18.04
N VAL A 133 -3.89 -7.52 16.70
CA VAL A 133 -4.59 -8.55 15.93
C VAL A 133 -3.91 -9.92 16.09
N GLY A 134 -2.57 -9.98 16.17
CA GLY A 134 -1.84 -11.21 16.40
C GLY A 134 -2.23 -11.89 17.71
N ARG A 135 -2.43 -11.11 18.78
CA ARG A 135 -2.97 -11.63 20.06
C ARG A 135 -4.33 -12.28 19.87
N TYR A 136 -5.25 -11.61 19.18
CA TYR A 136 -6.57 -12.16 18.87
C TYR A 136 -6.48 -13.48 18.09
N LEU A 137 -5.64 -13.53 17.06
CA LEU A 137 -5.44 -14.74 16.23
C LEU A 137 -4.85 -15.92 17.03
N LEU A 138 -4.14 -15.64 18.12
CA LEU A 138 -3.58 -16.65 19.04
C LEU A 138 -4.55 -17.01 20.19
N GLY A 139 -5.80 -16.53 20.13
CA GLY A 139 -6.81 -16.81 21.16
C GLY A 139 -6.63 -16.03 22.45
N LEU A 140 -5.84 -14.95 22.44
CA LEU A 140 -5.68 -14.05 23.57
C LEU A 140 -6.61 -12.85 23.44
N GLU A 141 -7.03 -12.30 24.58
CA GLU A 141 -7.79 -11.03 24.59
C GLU A 141 -6.95 -9.89 24.00
N PRO A 142 -7.43 -9.24 22.92
CA PRO A 142 -6.78 -8.07 22.33
C PRO A 142 -7.17 -6.80 23.08
N ASP A 143 -6.30 -5.79 23.04
CA ASP A 143 -6.72 -4.42 23.37
C ASP A 143 -7.70 -3.92 22.30
N THR A 144 -8.95 -3.72 22.69
CA THR A 144 -10.02 -3.34 21.77
C THR A 144 -10.14 -1.82 21.61
N GLN A 145 -9.37 -0.99 22.31
CA GLN A 145 -9.49 0.47 22.24
C GLN A 145 -9.33 1.01 20.81
N PHE A 146 -8.48 0.38 20.01
CA PHE A 146 -8.18 0.79 18.64
C PHE A 146 -8.43 -0.29 17.60
N LEU A 147 -9.25 -1.31 17.88
CA LEU A 147 -9.75 -2.23 16.86
C LEU A 147 -10.81 -1.56 15.99
#